data_AF-A0A2U3A2S2-F1
#
_entry.id   AF-A0A2U3A2S2-F1
#
_cell.length_a   1.000
_cell.length_b   1.000
_cell.length_c   1.000
_cell.angle_alpha   90.00
_cell.angle_beta   90.00
_cell.angle_gamma   90.00
#
_symmetry.space_group_name_H-M   'P 1'
#
loop_
_entity.id
_entity.type
_entity.pdbx_description
1 polymer ?
#
loop_
_entity_poly.entity_id
_entity_poly.type
_entity_poly.pdbx_seq_one_letter_code
_entity_poly.pdbx_strand_id
1 'polypeptide(L)'
;MNNRGRRGTLRWTAAAAVIGAIVGITGCQQTATRTKAEATPSGTAEALTHMAGGSRAGGGACVFVKPDGAQKFGHVGWGFRITGTNQWVYGAVENPTDKLYTPPGGDIGAWHAQGSYDRMLSDMSRDAHYPGKSTHPYSRYRCVASSTGDVNSARAMIRSVEGRGFLVGFDPKSGELTSRDCLDATYDVLRAYRARHLTYSPRLNVPNVWVETLWDWSDRTLTPR
;
A
#
# COMPACT_ATOMS: atom_id res chain seq x y z
N MET A 1 -22.04 -51.46 41.44
CA MET A 1 -23.34 -50.77 41.62
C MET A 1 -23.56 -49.90 40.37
N ASN A 2 -24.18 -50.44 39.32
CA ASN A 2 -25.60 -50.30 38.96
C ASN A 2 -26.09 -48.86 38.59
N ASN A 3 -26.10 -48.60 37.28
CA ASN A 3 -27.28 -48.41 36.41
C ASN A 3 -28.28 -47.22 36.56
N ARG A 4 -28.64 -46.68 35.37
CA ARG A 4 -29.87 -45.97 34.92
C ARG A 4 -29.95 -44.45 35.23
N GLY A 5 -30.43 -43.58 34.35
CA GLY A 5 -30.96 -43.71 32.98
C GLY A 5 -31.89 -42.53 32.59
N ARG A 6 -32.12 -42.42 31.27
CA ARG A 6 -33.34 -41.95 30.56
C ARG A 6 -33.77 -40.47 30.51
N ARG A 7 -33.80 -40.00 29.24
CA ARG A 7 -34.93 -39.48 28.41
C ARG A 7 -35.58 -38.12 28.73
N GLY A 8 -35.75 -37.34 27.65
CA GLY A 8 -36.83 -36.36 27.50
C GLY A 8 -36.74 -35.51 26.22
N THR A 9 -37.33 -35.99 25.12
CA THR A 9 -37.73 -35.20 23.94
C THR A 9 -39.12 -34.60 24.15
N LEU A 10 -39.40 -33.43 23.56
CA LEU A 10 -40.64 -32.98 22.87
C LEU A 10 -40.73 -31.43 22.90
N ARG A 11 -40.66 -30.77 21.74
CA ARG A 11 -41.78 -30.31 20.89
C ARG A 11 -42.63 -29.19 21.52
N TRP A 12 -42.54 -28.00 20.92
CA TRP A 12 -43.66 -27.07 20.78
C TRP A 12 -43.74 -26.62 19.31
N THR A 13 -44.95 -26.65 18.79
CA THR A 13 -45.37 -26.35 17.41
C THR A 13 -46.30 -25.14 17.38
N ALA A 14 -46.44 -24.56 16.18
CA ALA A 14 -47.47 -23.66 15.63
C ALA A 14 -46.95 -22.23 15.36
N ALA A 15 -46.73 -21.78 14.12
CA ALA A 15 -47.58 -21.64 12.93
C ALA A 15 -48.46 -20.38 12.95
N ALA A 16 -48.21 -19.47 11.99
CA ALA A 16 -49.24 -18.67 11.31
C ALA A 16 -48.66 -18.11 10.00
N ALA A 17 -49.23 -18.56 8.88
CA ALA A 17 -49.06 -17.98 7.56
C ALA A 17 -50.13 -16.91 7.34
N VAL A 18 -49.81 -15.84 6.62
CA VAL A 18 -50.81 -14.94 6.02
C VAL A 18 -50.56 -14.87 4.52
N ILE A 19 -51.56 -15.35 3.78
CA ILE A 19 -51.72 -15.26 2.34
C ILE A 19 -52.48 -13.96 2.05
N GLY A 20 -51.99 -13.17 1.10
CA GLY A 20 -52.75 -12.08 0.48
C GLY A 20 -52.39 -12.01 -1.00
N ALA A 21 -53.21 -12.65 -1.84
CA ALA A 21 -53.16 -12.51 -3.28
C ALA A 21 -54.14 -11.41 -3.73
N ILE A 22 -53.71 -10.52 -4.61
CA ILE A 22 -54.59 -9.72 -5.47
C ILE A 22 -54.18 -9.99 -6.92
N VAL A 23 -55.19 -10.32 -7.72
CA VAL A 23 -55.14 -10.72 -9.13
C VAL A 23 -55.42 -9.50 -10.02
N GLY A 24 -54.68 -9.41 -11.13
CA GLY A 24 -55.15 -8.92 -12.43
C GLY A 24 -54.96 -7.43 -12.75
N ILE A 25 -54.29 -7.13 -13.87
CA ILE A 25 -54.92 -6.76 -15.17
C ILE A 25 -53.80 -6.71 -16.23
N THR A 26 -54.13 -7.26 -17.41
CA THR A 26 -53.42 -7.23 -18.69
C THR A 26 -53.27 -5.83 -19.29
N GLY A 27 -52.14 -5.56 -19.96
CA GLY A 27 -52.06 -4.46 -20.93
C GLY A 27 -50.66 -4.25 -21.53
N CYS A 28 -50.47 -4.66 -22.78
CA CYS A 28 -49.41 -4.12 -23.63
C CYS A 28 -49.76 -2.67 -23.99
N GLN A 29 -48.81 -1.73 -23.92
CA GLN A 29 -48.65 -0.64 -24.89
C GLN A 29 -47.26 0.02 -24.78
N GLN A 30 -46.76 0.39 -25.95
CA GLN A 30 -45.46 0.95 -26.27
C GLN A 30 -45.44 2.48 -26.11
N THR A 31 -44.25 2.99 -25.77
CA THR A 31 -43.66 4.30 -26.11
C THR A 31 -44.27 5.58 -25.52
N ALA A 32 -43.51 6.21 -24.63
CA ALA A 32 -43.38 7.66 -24.58
C ALA A 32 -41.92 8.04 -24.31
N THR A 33 -41.31 8.69 -25.30
CA THR A 33 -40.01 9.34 -25.25
C THR A 33 -39.94 10.34 -24.10
N ARG A 34 -38.96 10.23 -23.19
CA ARG A 34 -38.61 11.35 -22.29
C ARG A 34 -37.11 11.38 -22.02
N THR A 35 -36.48 12.30 -22.73
CA THR A 35 -35.36 13.16 -22.34
C THR A 35 -34.19 12.52 -21.59
N LYS A 36 -33.05 12.50 -22.30
CA LYS A 36 -31.68 12.38 -21.81
C LYS A 36 -31.48 13.28 -20.58
N ALA A 37 -31.59 12.71 -19.38
CA ALA A 37 -31.04 13.32 -18.18
C ALA A 37 -29.53 13.09 -18.27
N GLU A 38 -28.84 14.15 -18.63
CA GLU A 38 -27.40 14.25 -18.53
C GLU A 38 -27.02 13.99 -17.08
N ALA A 39 -26.46 12.81 -16.80
CA ALA A 39 -25.93 12.48 -15.50
C ALA A 39 -24.81 13.49 -15.22
N THR A 40 -25.08 14.43 -14.33
CA THR A 40 -24.05 15.27 -13.72
C THR A 40 -22.98 14.32 -13.17
N PRO A 41 -21.71 14.38 -13.63
CA PRO A 41 -20.68 13.51 -13.11
C PRO A 41 -20.48 13.89 -11.64
N SER A 42 -20.89 13.00 -10.75
CA SER A 42 -20.56 13.09 -9.33
C SER A 42 -19.05 12.91 -9.17
N GLY A 43 -18.32 14.02 -9.08
CA GLY A 43 -17.13 14.25 -8.24
C GLY A 43 -15.93 13.29 -8.22
N THR A 44 -15.88 12.20 -8.99
CA THR A 44 -14.82 11.18 -8.89
C THR A 44 -13.72 11.31 -9.93
N ALA A 45 -14.00 11.92 -11.09
CA ALA A 45 -13.00 12.03 -12.16
C ALA A 45 -11.93 13.10 -11.86
N GLU A 46 -12.30 14.24 -11.27
CA GLU A 46 -11.35 15.34 -10.98
C GLU A 46 -10.39 14.98 -9.84
N ALA A 47 -10.88 14.30 -8.79
CA ALA A 47 -10.05 13.86 -7.67
C ALA A 47 -8.95 12.87 -8.10
N LEU A 48 -9.24 12.00 -9.07
CA LEU A 48 -8.25 11.07 -9.62
C LEU A 48 -7.23 11.76 -10.53
N THR A 49 -7.60 12.86 -11.19
CA THR A 49 -6.73 13.56 -12.16
C THR A 49 -5.53 14.23 -11.47
N HIS A 50 -5.66 14.57 -10.18
CA HIS A 50 -4.61 15.16 -9.34
C HIS A 50 -3.83 14.15 -8.49
N MET A 51 -4.23 12.88 -8.46
CA MET A 51 -3.48 11.82 -7.80
C MET A 51 -2.29 11.39 -8.67
N ALA A 52 -1.20 10.91 -8.06
CA ALA A 52 0.00 10.47 -8.78
C ALA A 52 -0.28 9.38 -9.85
N GLY A 53 -1.41 8.67 -9.74
CA GLY A 53 -1.90 7.69 -10.71
C GLY A 53 -2.72 8.25 -11.89
N GLY A 54 -3.19 9.50 -11.84
CA GLY A 54 -4.17 10.04 -12.80
C GLY A 54 -3.62 10.69 -14.06
N SER A 55 -2.44 11.31 -14.00
CA SER A 55 -1.89 12.02 -15.16
C SER A 55 -1.15 11.05 -16.10
N ARG A 56 -1.68 10.78 -17.29
CA ARG A 56 -1.03 9.89 -18.29
C ARG A 56 0.36 10.39 -18.75
N ALA A 57 0.68 11.66 -18.53
CA ALA A 57 1.91 12.30 -18.98
C ALA A 57 2.94 12.57 -17.86
N GLY A 58 2.57 12.43 -16.59
CA GLY A 58 3.43 12.74 -15.44
C GLY A 58 4.04 11.49 -14.80
N GLY A 59 5.19 11.67 -14.15
CA GLY A 59 5.69 10.72 -13.16
C GLY A 59 4.93 10.83 -11.83
N GLY A 60 5.31 10.00 -10.88
CA GLY A 60 4.66 9.92 -9.57
C GLY A 60 5.54 9.16 -8.60
N ALA A 61 5.47 9.51 -7.33
CA ALA A 61 6.21 8.85 -6.26
C ALA A 61 5.25 8.53 -5.11
N CYS A 62 5.48 7.40 -4.45
CA CYS A 62 4.70 6.91 -3.32
C CYS A 62 5.64 6.43 -2.21
N VAL A 63 5.26 6.71 -0.96
CA VAL A 63 5.84 6.12 0.24
C VAL A 63 4.76 5.26 0.87
N PHE A 64 5.08 3.99 1.10
CA PHE A 64 4.21 3.03 1.77
C PHE A 64 4.64 2.86 3.21
N VAL A 65 3.70 2.68 4.12
CA VAL A 65 3.94 2.56 5.55
C VAL A 65 3.24 1.33 6.11
N LYS A 66 4.03 0.52 6.79
CA LYS A 66 3.64 -0.60 7.62
C LYS A 66 3.81 -0.15 9.08
N PRO A 67 2.74 0.37 9.72
CA PRO A 67 2.85 1.16 10.95
C PRO A 67 3.34 0.34 12.15
N ASP A 68 3.02 -0.96 12.18
CA ASP A 68 3.47 -1.88 13.25
C ASP A 68 4.84 -2.50 12.98
N GLY A 69 5.44 -2.21 11.81
CA GLY A 69 6.76 -2.71 11.44
C GLY A 69 7.86 -2.19 12.37
N ALA A 70 9.01 -2.88 12.36
CA ALA A 70 10.18 -2.58 13.19
C ALA A 70 9.81 -2.27 14.66
N GLN A 71 9.12 -3.18 15.34
CA GLN A 71 8.70 -3.00 16.74
C GLN A 71 7.86 -1.73 16.98
N LYS A 72 6.94 -1.39 16.06
CA LYS A 72 6.09 -0.19 16.07
C LYS A 72 6.80 1.14 15.80
N PHE A 73 8.09 1.14 15.49
CA PHE A 73 8.76 2.33 14.94
C PHE A 73 8.33 2.64 13.49
N GLY A 74 7.63 1.70 12.86
CA GLY A 74 7.16 1.80 11.49
C GLY A 74 8.15 1.18 10.52
N HIS A 75 7.65 0.86 9.34
CA HIS A 75 8.45 0.33 8.25
C HIS A 75 7.96 0.93 6.94
N VAL A 76 8.87 1.24 6.03
CA VAL A 76 8.53 1.98 4.81
C VAL A 76 9.08 1.31 3.55
N GLY A 77 8.32 1.47 2.48
CA GLY A 77 8.70 1.07 1.13
C GLY A 77 8.45 2.22 0.14
N TRP A 78 8.95 2.04 -1.08
CA TRP A 78 8.84 3.04 -2.14
C TRP A 78 7.93 2.56 -3.27
N GLY A 79 7.43 3.53 -4.03
CA GLY A 79 6.88 3.32 -5.37
C GLY A 79 7.19 4.54 -6.25
N PHE A 80 7.50 4.32 -7.52
CA PHE A 80 7.60 5.41 -8.50
C PHE A 80 7.07 4.99 -9.86
N ARG A 81 6.50 5.95 -10.57
CA ARG A 81 5.91 5.75 -11.89
C ARG A 81 6.95 5.82 -12.99
N ILE A 82 6.87 4.92 -13.95
CA ILE A 82 7.61 5.02 -15.19
C ILE A 82 6.95 6.09 -16.05
N THR A 83 7.64 7.23 -16.22
CA THR A 83 7.15 8.41 -16.94
C THR A 83 6.62 8.04 -18.33
N GLY A 84 5.44 8.58 -18.69
CA GLY A 84 4.79 8.29 -19.97
C GLY A 84 4.07 6.94 -20.05
N THR A 85 3.99 6.19 -18.94
CA THR A 85 3.29 4.89 -18.88
C THR A 85 2.35 4.81 -17.67
N ASN A 86 1.60 3.71 -17.55
CA ASN A 86 0.81 3.38 -16.35
C ASN A 86 1.52 2.36 -15.44
N GLN A 87 2.82 2.14 -15.65
CA GLN A 87 3.61 1.18 -14.90
C GLN A 87 4.34 1.87 -13.74
N TRP A 88 4.43 1.15 -12.63
CA TRP A 88 5.06 1.56 -11.39
C TRP A 88 6.12 0.54 -11.00
N VAL A 89 7.23 1.02 -10.48
CA VAL A 89 8.27 0.21 -9.83
C VAL A 89 8.19 0.48 -8.34
N TYR A 90 8.09 -0.57 -7.53
CA TYR A 90 7.86 -0.47 -6.09
C TYR A 90 8.59 -1.60 -5.35
N GLY A 91 8.84 -1.41 -4.06
CA GLY A 91 9.60 -2.36 -3.27
C GLY A 91 9.90 -1.88 -1.86
N ALA A 92 10.66 -2.69 -1.13
CA ALA A 92 11.10 -2.40 0.23
C ALA A 92 12.36 -3.19 0.61
N VAL A 93 12.89 -2.91 1.80
CA VAL A 93 13.98 -3.66 2.46
C VAL A 93 13.48 -4.12 3.81
N GLU A 94 13.24 -5.42 4.00
CA GLU A 94 12.44 -5.96 5.11
C GLU A 94 13.23 -6.33 6.38
N ASN A 95 14.55 -6.53 6.27
CA ASN A 95 15.42 -7.03 7.35
C ASN A 95 14.90 -8.30 8.06
N PRO A 96 14.88 -9.44 7.37
CA PRO A 96 14.23 -10.65 7.87
C PRO A 96 14.94 -11.33 9.05
N THR A 97 16.18 -10.92 9.31
CA THR A 97 17.00 -11.49 10.39
C THR A 97 16.87 -10.75 11.70
N ASP A 98 16.14 -9.61 11.73
CA ASP A 98 16.03 -8.69 12.87
C ASP A 98 17.39 -8.20 13.42
N LYS A 99 18.47 -8.34 12.63
CA LYS A 99 19.81 -7.90 13.02
C LYS A 99 19.98 -6.42 12.72
N LEU A 100 20.73 -5.73 13.58
CA LEU A 100 21.15 -4.35 13.34
C LEU A 100 22.26 -4.23 12.29
N TYR A 101 22.88 -5.35 11.90
CA TYR A 101 23.91 -5.38 10.88
C TYR A 101 23.84 -6.66 10.04
N THR A 102 23.80 -6.45 8.73
CA THR A 102 24.01 -7.46 7.70
C THR A 102 25.06 -6.93 6.74
N PRO A 103 26.17 -7.64 6.50
CA PRO A 103 27.21 -7.17 5.59
C PRO A 103 26.67 -7.04 4.15
N PRO A 104 27.34 -6.24 3.30
CA PRO A 104 27.04 -6.19 1.86
C PRO A 104 26.97 -7.59 1.23
N GLY A 105 25.97 -7.81 0.39
CA GLY A 105 25.66 -9.11 -0.22
C GLY A 105 24.94 -10.11 0.69
N GLY A 106 24.73 -9.81 1.98
CA GLY A 106 23.90 -10.61 2.86
C GLY A 106 22.40 -10.40 2.62
N ASP A 107 21.57 -11.29 3.15
CA ASP A 107 20.12 -11.19 3.03
C ASP A 107 19.55 -10.06 3.91
N ILE A 108 19.04 -9.03 3.25
CA ILE A 108 18.38 -7.88 3.87
C ILE A 108 16.88 -7.85 3.57
N GLY A 109 16.35 -8.89 2.90
CA GLY A 109 14.96 -8.93 2.44
C GLY A 109 14.62 -7.78 1.48
N ALA A 110 15.59 -7.34 0.67
CA ALA A 110 15.32 -6.36 -0.38
C ALA A 110 14.54 -7.01 -1.51
N TRP A 111 13.48 -6.36 -1.96
CA TRP A 111 12.67 -6.81 -3.07
C TRP A 111 12.14 -5.61 -3.85
N HIS A 112 11.88 -5.83 -5.15
CA HIS A 112 11.12 -4.88 -5.96
C HIS A 112 10.29 -5.62 -7.02
N ALA A 113 9.23 -4.96 -7.47
CA ALA A 113 8.35 -5.43 -8.52
C ALA A 113 7.96 -4.28 -9.46
N GLN A 114 7.33 -4.64 -10.59
CA GLN A 114 6.76 -3.68 -11.53
C GLN A 114 5.33 -4.09 -11.87
N GLY A 115 4.41 -3.12 -11.90
CA GLY A 115 3.01 -3.38 -12.22
C GLY A 115 2.20 -2.12 -12.47
N SER A 116 0.89 -2.27 -12.68
CA SER A 116 -0.03 -1.13 -12.68
C SER A 116 -0.11 -0.48 -11.30
N TYR A 117 -0.71 0.71 -11.22
CA TYR A 117 -0.98 1.38 -9.94
C TYR A 117 -1.78 0.47 -8.98
N ASP A 118 -2.87 -0.13 -9.46
CA ASP A 118 -3.68 -1.04 -8.64
C ASP A 118 -2.91 -2.30 -8.20
N ARG A 119 -2.02 -2.82 -9.06
CA ARG A 119 -1.17 -3.95 -8.72
C ARG A 119 -0.16 -3.59 -7.63
N MET A 120 0.47 -2.42 -7.74
CA MET A 120 1.35 -1.88 -6.70
C MET A 120 0.63 -1.76 -5.36
N LEU A 121 -0.54 -1.12 -5.33
CA LEU A 121 -1.33 -0.97 -4.10
C LEU A 121 -1.73 -2.34 -3.52
N SER A 122 -2.14 -3.28 -4.38
CA SER A 122 -2.51 -4.63 -3.97
C SER A 122 -1.34 -5.44 -3.40
N ASP A 123 -0.15 -5.35 -4.01
CA ASP A 123 1.01 -6.11 -3.56
C ASP A 123 1.57 -5.56 -2.26
N MET A 124 1.66 -4.23 -2.12
CA MET A 124 2.10 -3.58 -0.89
C MET A 124 1.12 -3.89 0.26
N SER A 125 -0.18 -3.70 0.06
CA SER A 125 -1.18 -3.91 1.12
C SER A 125 -1.36 -5.35 1.59
N ARG A 126 -0.79 -6.32 0.88
CA ARG A 126 -0.83 -7.75 1.24
C ARG A 126 0.52 -8.29 1.72
N ASP A 127 1.55 -7.44 1.81
CA ASP A 127 2.93 -7.87 2.02
C ASP A 127 3.33 -9.01 1.06
N ALA A 128 2.94 -8.91 -0.22
CA ALA A 128 2.92 -10.05 -1.15
C ALA A 128 4.28 -10.74 -1.37
N HIS A 129 5.37 -9.98 -1.21
CA HIS A 129 6.74 -10.47 -1.43
C HIS A 129 7.46 -10.90 -0.16
N TYR A 130 7.03 -10.37 0.99
CA TYR A 130 7.59 -10.74 2.28
C TYR A 130 6.47 -10.83 3.33
N PRO A 131 5.62 -11.88 3.27
CA PRO A 131 4.46 -12.01 4.15
C PRO A 131 4.92 -12.04 5.61
N GLY A 132 4.70 -10.92 6.32
CA GLY A 132 5.15 -10.75 7.69
C GLY A 132 4.11 -11.18 8.73
N LYS A 133 4.48 -11.08 10.00
CA LYS A 133 3.56 -11.22 11.15
C LYS A 133 2.81 -9.92 11.48
N SER A 134 2.97 -8.88 10.67
CA SER A 134 2.40 -7.57 10.97
C SER A 134 0.88 -7.62 10.92
N THR A 135 0.23 -7.17 11.98
CA THR A 135 -1.23 -7.00 12.02
C THR A 135 -1.72 -5.95 11.03
N HIS A 136 -0.86 -4.98 10.71
CA HIS A 136 -1.08 -4.00 9.66
C HIS A 136 0.07 -4.10 8.64
N PRO A 137 -0.15 -4.66 7.42
CA PRO A 137 0.84 -4.62 6.33
C PRO A 137 1.08 -3.17 5.88
N TYR A 138 1.65 -2.92 4.68
CA TYR A 138 1.72 -1.57 4.11
C TYR A 138 0.33 -0.97 3.83
N SER A 139 -0.34 -0.58 4.92
CA SER A 139 -1.76 -0.24 5.03
C SER A 139 -2.00 1.24 4.94
N ARG A 140 -0.93 2.05 4.94
CA ARG A 140 -0.99 3.48 4.69
C ARG A 140 0.01 3.79 3.59
N TYR A 141 -0.30 4.78 2.77
CA TYR A 141 0.65 5.31 1.82
C TYR A 141 0.38 6.79 1.59
N ARG A 142 1.40 7.50 1.10
CA ARG A 142 1.27 8.85 0.56
C ARG A 142 1.86 8.86 -0.83
N CYS A 143 1.24 9.58 -1.77
CA CYS A 143 1.80 9.78 -3.12
C CYS A 143 1.83 11.25 -3.52
N VAL A 144 2.72 11.59 -4.45
CA VAL A 144 2.84 12.91 -5.06
C VAL A 144 3.06 12.77 -6.57
N ALA A 145 2.54 13.71 -7.35
CA ALA A 145 2.87 13.83 -8.76
C ALA A 145 4.33 14.29 -8.93
N SER A 146 5.03 13.79 -9.94
CA SER A 146 6.40 14.22 -10.25
C SER A 146 6.54 14.49 -11.74
N SER A 147 6.82 15.74 -12.11
CA SER A 147 7.17 16.10 -13.49
C SER A 147 8.65 15.85 -13.82
N THR A 148 9.45 15.45 -12.83
CA THR A 148 10.93 15.40 -12.89
C THR A 148 11.50 13.99 -12.73
N GLY A 149 10.66 12.96 -12.82
CA GLY A 149 11.01 11.57 -12.55
C GLY A 149 12.20 11.05 -13.36
N ASP A 150 13.25 10.58 -12.68
CA ASP A 150 14.41 9.91 -13.28
C ASP A 150 14.37 8.40 -12.98
N VAL A 151 13.70 7.66 -13.87
CA VAL A 151 13.47 6.21 -13.75
C VAL A 151 14.78 5.42 -13.75
N ASN A 152 15.77 5.84 -14.55
CA ASN A 152 17.03 5.10 -14.70
C ASN A 152 17.90 5.23 -13.46
N SER A 153 18.00 6.45 -12.91
CA SER A 153 18.70 6.69 -11.65
C SER A 153 18.04 5.94 -10.50
N ALA A 154 16.71 5.93 -10.42
CA ALA A 154 15.98 5.17 -9.39
C ALA A 154 16.22 3.65 -9.49
N ARG A 155 16.19 3.09 -10.70
CA ARG A 155 16.50 1.65 -10.93
C ARG A 155 17.95 1.31 -10.59
N ALA A 156 18.89 2.21 -10.87
CA ALA A 156 20.28 2.03 -10.46
C ALA A 156 20.42 2.05 -8.93
N MET A 157 19.68 2.93 -8.27
CA MET A 157 19.66 2.99 -6.80
C MET A 157 19.06 1.72 -6.18
N ILE A 158 17.98 1.17 -6.73
CA ILE A 158 17.42 -0.11 -6.26
C ILE A 158 18.51 -1.20 -6.22
N ARG A 159 19.27 -1.36 -7.32
CA ARG A 159 20.38 -2.34 -7.36
C ARG A 159 21.47 -2.07 -6.32
N SER A 160 21.74 -0.80 -6.03
CA SER A 160 22.71 -0.42 -4.99
C SER A 160 22.17 -0.77 -3.59
N VAL A 161 20.90 -0.48 -3.32
CA VAL A 161 20.22 -0.82 -2.07
C VAL A 161 20.19 -2.32 -1.84
N GLU A 162 19.89 -3.13 -2.85
CA GLU A 162 19.87 -4.59 -2.76
C GLU A 162 21.22 -5.19 -2.37
N GLY A 163 22.33 -4.57 -2.80
CA GLY A 163 23.68 -5.07 -2.54
C GLY A 163 24.38 -4.49 -1.30
N ARG A 164 23.91 -3.37 -0.75
CA ARG A 164 24.70 -2.59 0.24
C ARG A 164 24.68 -3.13 1.68
N GLY A 165 23.88 -4.16 1.96
CA GLY A 165 23.67 -4.68 3.30
C GLY A 165 22.74 -3.81 4.15
N PHE A 166 22.59 -4.17 5.42
CA PHE A 166 21.72 -3.51 6.40
C PHE A 166 22.57 -3.00 7.56
N LEU A 167 22.29 -1.80 8.05
CA LEU A 167 22.96 -1.25 9.23
C LEU A 167 22.05 -0.28 9.95
N VAL A 168 21.95 -0.41 11.27
CA VAL A 168 21.45 0.62 12.17
C VAL A 168 22.42 0.67 13.34
N GLY A 169 23.30 1.67 13.39
CA GLY A 169 24.35 1.75 14.40
C GLY A 169 25.70 2.19 13.85
N PHE A 170 26.78 1.77 14.49
CA PHE A 170 28.13 2.12 14.07
C PHE A 170 28.55 1.32 12.84
N ASP A 171 28.98 2.00 11.77
CA ASP A 171 29.56 1.32 10.62
C ASP A 171 30.94 0.75 10.99
N PRO A 172 31.16 -0.57 10.79
CA PRO A 172 32.39 -1.22 11.21
C PRO A 172 33.64 -0.75 10.43
N LYS A 173 33.48 -0.08 9.29
CA LYS A 173 34.58 0.44 8.49
C LYS A 173 34.93 1.88 8.84
N SER A 174 33.94 2.75 9.01
CA SER A 174 34.19 4.18 9.30
C SER A 174 34.18 4.52 10.79
N GLY A 175 33.57 3.68 11.63
CA GLY A 175 33.32 4.00 13.04
C GLY A 175 32.26 5.07 13.26
N GLU A 176 31.58 5.54 12.20
CA GLU A 176 30.52 6.54 12.31
C GLU A 176 29.18 5.90 12.66
N LEU A 177 28.40 6.60 13.49
CA LEU A 177 27.00 6.27 13.70
C LEU A 177 26.19 6.59 12.43
N THR A 178 25.55 5.57 11.84
CA THR A 178 24.84 5.69 10.58
C THR A 178 23.70 4.67 10.45
N SER A 179 22.99 4.74 9.32
CA SER A 179 21.92 3.82 8.97
C SER A 179 21.95 3.49 7.47
N ARG A 180 21.47 2.29 7.14
CA ARG A 180 21.18 1.75 5.80
C ARG A 180 19.92 0.90 5.88
N ASP A 181 18.88 1.42 6.53
CA ASP A 181 17.67 0.68 6.83
C ASP A 181 16.58 0.84 5.74
N CYS A 182 15.35 0.42 6.06
CA CYS A 182 14.20 0.55 5.18
C CYS A 182 13.86 2.00 4.80
N LEU A 183 14.10 2.95 5.72
CA LEU A 183 13.87 4.37 5.50
C LEU A 183 14.94 4.92 4.58
N ASP A 184 16.22 4.66 4.87
CA ASP A 184 17.32 5.10 4.00
C ASP A 184 17.15 4.53 2.58
N ALA A 185 16.73 3.27 2.46
CA ALA A 185 16.45 2.64 1.17
C ALA A 185 15.34 3.38 0.40
N THR A 186 14.21 3.62 1.07
CA THR A 186 13.06 4.34 0.50
C THR A 186 13.43 5.76 0.10
N TYR A 187 14.11 6.49 0.99
CA TYR A 187 14.56 7.85 0.76
C TYR A 187 15.53 7.93 -0.42
N ASP A 188 16.56 7.07 -0.46
CA ASP A 188 17.58 7.09 -1.52
C ASP A 188 16.98 6.78 -2.90
N VAL A 189 16.07 5.80 -2.98
CA VAL A 189 15.39 5.48 -4.25
C VAL A 189 14.51 6.64 -4.73
N LEU A 190 13.72 7.24 -3.84
CA LEU A 190 12.84 8.36 -4.21
C LEU A 190 13.61 9.65 -4.49
N ARG A 191 14.74 9.86 -3.81
CA ARG A 191 15.67 10.96 -4.11
C ARG A 191 16.33 10.75 -5.47
N ALA A 192 16.79 9.54 -5.78
CA ALA A 192 17.36 9.21 -7.09
C ALA A 192 16.32 9.35 -8.21
N TYR A 193 15.05 9.04 -7.93
CA TYR A 193 13.93 9.31 -8.82
C TYR A 193 13.63 10.81 -8.99
N ARG A 194 14.18 11.68 -8.15
CA ARG A 194 13.86 13.12 -8.11
C ARG A 194 12.39 13.37 -7.79
N ALA A 195 11.86 12.62 -6.82
CA ALA A 195 10.56 12.90 -6.23
C ALA A 195 10.54 14.32 -5.66
N ARG A 196 9.49 15.08 -5.99
CA ARG A 196 9.29 16.42 -5.43
C ARG A 196 8.77 16.32 -3.99
N HIS A 197 8.99 17.36 -3.21
CA HIS A 197 8.49 17.48 -1.83
C HIS A 197 8.91 16.31 -0.92
N LEU A 198 10.00 15.61 -1.28
CA LEU A 198 10.59 14.59 -0.43
C LEU A 198 11.37 15.30 0.68
N THR A 199 10.94 15.11 1.92
CA THR A 199 11.62 15.71 3.07
C THR A 199 12.92 14.97 3.36
N TYR A 200 13.99 15.73 3.57
CA TYR A 200 15.30 15.17 3.94
C TYR A 200 15.16 14.25 5.16
N SER A 201 15.68 13.02 5.05
CA SER A 201 15.81 12.14 6.19
C SER A 201 17.24 12.12 6.71
N PRO A 202 17.53 12.73 7.88
CA PRO A 202 18.78 12.45 8.58
C PRO A 202 18.92 10.96 8.92
N ARG A 203 20.16 10.52 9.10
CA ARG A 203 20.51 9.15 9.51
C ARG A 203 19.82 8.83 10.85
N LEU A 204 19.27 7.62 11.00
CA LEU A 204 18.56 7.11 12.20
C LEU A 204 17.16 7.70 12.48
N ASN A 205 16.47 8.19 11.45
CA ASN A 205 15.08 8.60 11.62
C ASN A 205 14.14 7.42 11.85
N VAL A 206 13.08 7.68 12.62
CA VAL A 206 11.99 6.73 12.84
C VAL A 206 11.03 6.78 11.64
N PRO A 207 10.74 5.66 10.96
CA PRO A 207 9.91 5.65 9.75
C PRO A 207 8.53 6.29 9.93
N ASN A 208 7.82 5.96 11.02
CA ASN A 208 6.50 6.54 11.31
C ASN A 208 6.56 8.06 11.52
N VAL A 209 7.68 8.60 11.99
CA VAL A 209 7.86 10.05 12.19
C VAL A 209 8.20 10.73 10.87
N TRP A 210 9.12 10.15 10.09
CA TRP A 210 9.56 10.72 8.82
C TRP A 210 8.42 10.89 7.82
N VAL A 211 7.51 9.92 7.70
CA VAL A 211 6.37 10.00 6.78
C VAL A 211 5.48 11.21 7.07
N GLU A 212 5.31 11.58 8.33
CA GLU A 212 4.48 12.72 8.72
C GLU A 212 5.10 14.06 8.30
N THR A 213 6.41 14.09 8.03
CA THR A 213 7.12 15.26 7.53
C THR A 213 6.95 15.49 6.03
N LEU A 214 6.38 14.52 5.29
CA LEU A 214 6.14 14.64 3.84
C LEU A 214 5.00 15.62 3.58
N TRP A 215 5.32 16.76 2.98
CA TRP A 215 4.40 17.87 2.70
C TRP A 215 3.91 17.82 1.24
N ASP A 216 2.66 18.17 0.97
CA ASP A 216 2.01 18.07 -0.36
C ASP A 216 1.90 16.65 -0.96
N TRP A 217 2.20 15.61 -0.19
CA TRP A 217 1.84 14.24 -0.56
C TRP A 217 0.38 14.00 -0.12
N SER A 218 -0.52 13.89 -1.09
CA SER A 218 -1.96 14.09 -0.92
C SER A 218 -2.78 12.83 -0.63
N ASP A 219 -2.18 11.65 -0.79
CA ASP A 219 -2.90 10.38 -0.57
C ASP A 219 -2.80 9.93 0.89
N ARG A 220 -3.92 9.50 1.47
CA ARG A 220 -4.04 9.07 2.89
C ARG A 220 -4.65 7.68 3.05
N THR A 221 -4.91 6.96 1.95
CA THR A 221 -5.87 5.85 1.96
C THR A 221 -5.29 4.51 1.56
N LEU A 222 -5.21 3.54 2.49
CA LEU A 222 -5.79 2.20 2.25
C LEU A 222 -6.52 1.71 3.50
N THR A 223 -7.67 1.09 3.24
CA THR A 223 -8.41 0.25 4.19
C THR A 223 -8.17 -1.21 3.75
N PRO A 224 -7.93 -2.16 4.67
CA PRO A 224 -7.69 -3.57 4.31
C PRO A 224 -8.84 -4.15 3.46
N ARG A 225 -8.54 -5.16 2.65
CA ARG A 225 -9.55 -6.15 2.23
C ARG A 225 -9.68 -7.24 3.28
#